data_AF-A0A920RI10-F1
#
_entry.id   AF-A0A920RI10-F1
#
_cell.length_a   1.000
_cell.length_b   1.000
_cell.length_c   1.000
_cell.angle_alpha   90.00
_cell.angle_beta   90.00
_cell.angle_gamma   90.00
#
_symmetry.space_group_name_H-M   'P 1'
#
loop_
_entity.id
_entity.type
_entity.pdbx_description
1 polymer ?
#
loop_
_entity_poly.entity_id
_entity_poly.type
_entity_poly.pdbx_seq_one_letter_code
_entity_poly.pdbx_strand_id
1 'polypeptide(L)'
;MLRIPNTYPAYFGSYDRIHEIYEYANTIDNLFLIGRNGLHKYNNQDHSMMTAMLAVDMLEQGETDKRVIFEYNIERVYQEERVTDSSLN
;
A
#
# COMPACT_ATOMS: atom_id res chain seq x y z
N MET A 1 -8.47 18.00 -22.51
CA MET A 1 -7.45 17.61 -21.53
C MET A 1 -7.97 17.99 -20.15
N LEU A 2 -8.20 17.03 -19.25
CA LEU A 2 -8.75 17.29 -17.92
C LEU A 2 -7.59 17.38 -16.91
N ARG A 3 -7.42 18.53 -16.25
CA ARG A 3 -6.39 18.69 -15.20
C ARG A 3 -6.97 18.19 -13.89
N ILE A 4 -6.51 17.02 -13.46
CA ILE A 4 -6.82 16.50 -12.12
C ILE A 4 -5.70 16.97 -11.19
N PRO A 5 -5.98 17.75 -10.14
CA PRO A 5 -4.98 18.06 -9.12
C PRO A 5 -4.65 16.83 -8.27
N ASN A 6 -3.40 16.70 -7.81
CA ASN A 6 -2.90 15.63 -6.93
C ASN A 6 -2.84 14.21 -7.53
N THR A 7 -2.50 14.10 -8.82
CA THR A 7 -2.47 12.80 -9.52
C THR A 7 -1.23 11.97 -9.21
N TYR A 8 -0.15 12.57 -8.69
CA TYR A 8 1.11 11.86 -8.47
C TYR A 8 1.74 12.27 -7.13
N PRO A 9 2.13 11.30 -6.28
CA PRO A 9 2.88 11.60 -5.06
C PRO A 9 4.23 12.20 -5.46
N ALA A 10 4.62 13.24 -4.76
CA ALA A 10 5.81 13.98 -5.09
C ALA A 10 6.92 13.62 -4.09
N TYR A 11 7.90 12.87 -4.58
CA TYR A 11 9.05 12.37 -3.84
C TYR A 11 10.11 13.46 -3.62
N PHE A 12 9.74 14.58 -3.00
CA PHE A 12 10.68 15.67 -2.72
C PHE A 12 10.59 16.15 -1.27
N GLY A 13 11.68 16.72 -0.77
CA GLY A 13 11.72 17.30 0.58
C GLY A 13 11.67 16.24 1.67
N SER A 14 10.63 16.24 2.51
CA SER A 14 10.55 15.41 3.72
C SER A 14 10.04 13.99 3.48
N TYR A 15 10.06 13.49 2.23
CA TYR A 15 9.53 12.17 1.89
C TYR A 15 10.21 11.04 2.70
N ASP A 16 11.51 11.17 3.01
CA ASP A 16 12.25 10.18 3.81
C ASP A 16 11.65 9.98 5.22
N ARG A 17 10.91 10.97 5.72
CA ARG A 17 10.23 10.95 7.02
C ARG A 17 8.83 10.36 6.98
N ILE A 18 8.38 9.85 5.84
CA ILE A 18 7.00 9.37 5.72
C ILE A 18 6.67 8.20 6.65
N HIS A 19 7.68 7.44 7.05
CA HIS A 19 7.58 6.42 8.09
C HIS A 19 7.02 6.96 9.41
N GLU A 20 7.32 8.20 9.80
CA GLU A 20 6.78 8.83 11.01
C GLU A 20 5.25 8.98 10.95
N ILE A 21 4.70 9.23 9.76
CA ILE A 21 3.26 9.34 9.55
C ILE A 21 2.61 7.96 9.67
N TYR A 22 3.25 6.91 9.16
CA TYR A 22 2.73 5.55 9.30
C TYR A 22 2.75 5.06 10.73
N GLU A 23 3.85 5.29 11.45
CA GLU A 23 3.95 4.93 12.87
C GLU A 23 2.89 5.68 13.69
N TYR A 24 2.69 6.98 13.43
CA TYR A 24 1.62 7.73 14.07
C TYR A 24 0.23 7.16 13.73
N ALA A 25 -0.06 6.92 12.45
CA ALA A 25 -1.35 6.36 12.03
C ALA A 25 -1.61 4.96 12.59
N ASN A 26 -0.56 4.15 12.80
CA ASN A 26 -0.66 2.82 13.38
C ASN A 26 -1.17 2.86 14.83
N THR A 27 -0.95 3.95 15.56
CA THR A 27 -1.47 4.15 16.93
C THR A 27 -2.99 4.37 16.98
N ILE A 28 -3.65 4.56 15.83
CA ILE A 28 -5.10 4.79 15.74
C ILE A 28 -5.77 3.50 15.29
N ASP A 29 -6.38 2.77 16.22
CA ASP A 29 -6.92 1.42 16.00
C ASP A 29 -7.84 1.31 14.79
N ASN A 30 -8.72 2.27 14.59
CA ASN A 30 -9.75 2.28 13.55
C ASN A 30 -9.38 3.05 12.28
N LEU A 31 -8.11 3.39 12.08
CA LEU A 31 -7.62 4.07 10.87
C LEU A 31 -6.72 3.15 10.04
N PHE A 32 -7.09 2.95 8.79
CA PHE A 32 -6.33 2.16 7.81
C PHE A 32 -5.96 3.04 6.62
N LEU A 33 -4.67 3.20 6.38
CA LEU A 33 -4.15 3.94 5.23
C LEU A 33 -4.00 2.97 4.05
N ILE A 34 -4.81 3.16 3.01
CA ILE A 34 -4.84 2.28 1.82
C ILE A 34 -4.73 3.07 0.52
N GLY A 35 -4.39 2.35 -0.56
CA GLY A 35 -4.31 2.91 -1.91
C GLY A 35 -3.20 3.95 -2.11
N ARG A 36 -3.19 4.58 -3.28
CA ARG A 36 -2.09 5.47 -3.73
C ARG A 36 -1.82 6.66 -2.79
N ASN A 37 -2.88 7.30 -2.31
CA ASN A 37 -2.75 8.49 -1.47
C ASN A 37 -2.52 8.14 0.00
N GLY A 38 -3.16 7.08 0.52
CA GLY A 38 -2.94 6.63 1.89
C GLY A 38 -1.53 6.08 2.10
N LEU A 39 -1.02 5.34 1.12
CA LEU A 39 0.33 4.77 1.16
C LEU A 39 1.40 5.67 0.54
N HIS A 40 1.01 6.81 -0.04
CA HIS A 40 1.90 7.76 -0.71
C HIS A 40 2.94 7.12 -1.65
N LYS A 41 2.59 5.96 -2.23
CA LYS A 41 3.42 5.16 -3.13
C LYS A 41 2.85 5.23 -4.53
N TYR A 42 3.72 5.19 -5.53
CA TYR A 42 3.34 5.20 -6.94
C TYR A 42 2.86 3.80 -7.33
N ASN A 43 1.55 3.61 -7.22
CA ASN A 43 0.92 2.30 -7.27
C ASN A 43 -0.12 2.25 -8.40
N ASN A 44 -0.20 1.11 -9.09
CA ASN A 44 -1.25 0.82 -10.06
C ASN A 44 -2.58 0.47 -9.36
N GLN A 45 -3.68 0.36 -10.11
CA GLN A 45 -5.03 0.13 -9.54
C GLN A 45 -5.15 -1.18 -8.77
N ASP A 46 -4.51 -2.24 -9.25
CA ASP A 46 -4.35 -3.55 -8.61
C ASP A 46 -3.82 -3.43 -7.18
N HIS A 47 -2.82 -2.58 -6.95
CA HIS A 47 -2.28 -2.32 -5.62
C HIS A 47 -3.30 -1.65 -4.69
N SER A 48 -4.12 -0.74 -5.23
CA SER A 48 -5.16 -0.10 -4.43
C SER A 48 -6.26 -1.07 -4.03
N MET A 49 -6.57 -2.06 -4.88
CA MET A 49 -7.52 -3.12 -4.56
C MET A 49 -6.94 -4.13 -3.56
N MET A 50 -5.70 -4.58 -3.75
CA MET A 50 -5.06 -5.54 -2.83
C MET A 50 -4.89 -4.98 -1.42
N THR A 51 -4.47 -3.72 -1.29
CA THR A 51 -4.34 -3.09 0.02
C THR A 51 -5.68 -2.89 0.72
N ALA A 52 -6.78 -2.75 -0.03
CA ALA A 52 -8.13 -2.74 0.53
C ALA A 52 -8.56 -4.12 1.03
N MET A 53 -8.29 -5.18 0.26
CA MET A 53 -8.58 -6.57 0.68
C MET A 53 -7.81 -6.94 1.95
N LEU A 54 -6.50 -6.64 1.98
CA LEU A 54 -5.66 -6.87 3.15
C LEU A 54 -6.18 -6.11 4.39
N ALA A 55 -6.62 -4.86 4.22
CA ALA A 55 -7.20 -4.09 5.32
C ALA A 55 -8.50 -4.72 5.88
N VAL A 56 -9.33 -5.30 5.01
CA VAL A 56 -10.55 -6.03 5.43
C VAL A 56 -10.18 -7.31 6.18
N ASP A 57 -9.25 -8.11 5.67
CA ASP A 57 -8.80 -9.33 6.33
C ASP A 57 -8.24 -9.05 7.73
N MET A 58 -7.46 -7.97 7.87
CA MET A 58 -6.94 -7.51 9.15
C MET A 58 -8.06 -7.10 10.12
N LEU A 59 -9.07 -6.38 9.64
CA LEU A 59 -10.23 -6.00 10.44
C LEU A 59 -11.00 -7.22 10.95
N GLU A 60 -11.18 -8.25 10.11
CA GLU A 60 -11.85 -9.50 10.51
C GLU A 60 -11.03 -10.29 11.53
N GLN A 61 -9.70 -10.28 11.42
CA GLN A 61 -8.79 -10.97 12.34
C GLN A 61 -8.57 -10.22 13.66
N GLY A 62 -9.02 -8.96 13.75
CA GLY A 62 -8.73 -8.08 14.89
C GLY A 62 -7.24 -7.68 14.96
N GLU A 63 -6.54 -7.72 13.83
CA GLU A 63 -5.13 -7.35 13.74
C GLU A 63 -5.00 -5.83 13.80
N THR A 64 -4.14 -5.35 14.69
CA THR A 64 -3.96 -3.91 14.93
C THR A 64 -2.66 -3.40 14.33
N ASP A 65 -1.70 -4.28 14.03
CA ASP A 65 -0.42 -3.92 13.43
C ASP A 65 -0.52 -3.76 11.90
N LYS A 66 -0.74 -2.53 11.45
CA LYS A 66 -0.98 -2.17 10.04
C LYS A 66 0.31 -1.99 9.24
N ARG A 67 1.49 -2.25 9.81
CA ARG A 67 2.77 -2.16 9.09
C ARG A 67 2.83 -3.04 7.86
N VAL A 68 2.13 -4.19 7.88
CA VAL A 68 2.05 -5.10 6.74
C VAL A 68 1.46 -4.44 5.49
N ILE A 69 0.49 -3.54 5.64
CA ILE A 69 -0.12 -2.80 4.51
C ILE A 69 0.91 -1.82 3.91
N PHE A 70 1.71 -1.19 4.77
CA PHE A 70 2.74 -0.27 4.33
C PHE A 70 3.92 -0.99 3.67
N GLU A 71 4.38 -2.10 4.22
CA GLU A 71 5.53 -2.86 3.71
C GLU A 71 5.18 -3.70 2.47
N TYR A 72 3.88 -3.84 2.17
CA TYR A 72 3.40 -4.61 1.03
C TYR A 72 4.05 -4.13 -0.28
N ASN A 73 4.91 -4.98 -0.84
CA ASN A 73 5.64 -4.71 -2.07
C ASN A 73 5.15 -5.64 -3.17
N ILE A 74 4.38 -5.08 -4.10
CA ILE A 74 3.69 -5.85 -5.14
C ILE A 74 4.63 -6.23 -6.28
N GLU A 75 5.77 -5.56 -6.42
CA GLU A 75 6.80 -6.01 -7.38
C GLU A 75 7.26 -7.43 -7.08
N ARG A 76 7.34 -7.80 -5.79
CA ARG A 76 7.67 -9.16 -5.37
C ARG A 76 6.57 -10.16 -5.73
N VAL A 77 5.30 -9.80 -5.53
CA VAL A 77 4.15 -10.66 -5.87
C VAL A 77 4.07 -10.91 -7.37
N TYR A 78 4.27 -9.87 -8.20
CA TYR A 78 4.31 -10.04 -9.66
C TYR A 78 5.52 -10.87 -10.13
N GLN A 79 6.70 -10.70 -9.50
CA GLN A 79 7.84 -11.55 -9.79
C GLN A 79 7.57 -13.00 -9.39
N GLU A 80 6.95 -13.23 -8.24
CA GLU A 80 6.56 -14.55 -7.76
C GLU A 80 5.53 -15.20 -8.69
N GLU A 81 4.43 -14.53 -9.05
CA GLU A 81 3.44 -15.05 -10.01
C GLU A 81 4.04 -15.40 -11.38
N ARG A 82 4.92 -14.55 -11.91
CA ARG A 82 5.61 -14.84 -13.19
C ARG A 82 6.56 -16.03 -13.10
N VAL A 83 7.16 -16.27 -11.93
CA VAL A 83 8.03 -17.42 -11.71
C VAL A 83 7.20 -18.70 -11.57
N THR A 84 6.08 -18.68 -10.84
CA THR A 84 5.19 -19.85 -10.72
C THR A 84 4.61 -20.29 -12.07
N ASP A 85 4.19 -19.33 -12.90
CA ASP A 85 3.64 -19.60 -14.25
C ASP A 85 4.72 -20.13 -15.21
N SER A 86 5.98 -19.68 -15.06
CA SER A 86 7.14 -20.18 -15.81
C SER A 86 7.58 -21.58 -15.41
N SER A 87 7.29 -22.02 -14.18
CA SER A 87 7.68 -23.35 -13.67
C SER A 87 6.65 -24.46 -13.95
N LEU A 88 5.56 -24.13 -14.65
CA LEU A 88 4.51 -25.06 -15.08
C LEU A 88 4.63 -25.50 -16.56
N ASN A 89 5.75 -25.21 -17.24
CA ASN A 89 6.07 -25.72 -18.58
C ASN A 89 7.31 -26.63 -18.58
#